data_AF-A0A4Q3B0D0-F1
#
_entry.id   AF-A0A4Q3B0D0-F1
#
_cell.length_a   1.000
_cell.length_b   1.000
_cell.length_c   1.000
_cell.angle_alpha   90.00
_cell.angle_beta   90.00
_cell.angle_gamma   90.00
#
_symmetry.space_group_name_H-M   'P 1'
#
loop_
_entity.id
_entity.type
_entity.pdbx_description
1 polymer ?
#
loop_
_entity_poly.entity_id
_entity_poly.type
_entity_poly.pdbx_seq_one_letter_code
_entity_poly.pdbx_strand_id
1 'polypeptide(L)'
;MVRIFGLVLMLMFGNVSAEAQNTQEFLPLVKQAYKEVWKYNLSEAENLLSKDKNQNLAHIYVSEEKWFLEIFATEDISKYNAYKVIKENALNKIEAGRQSLPFYFFARSEIYLHSAIIKLKFGEYASA
;
A
#
# COMPACT_ATOMS: atom_id res chain seq x y z
N MET A 1 -35.39 38.91 1.28
CA MET A 1 -34.09 38.63 0.65
C MET A 1 -33.06 38.04 1.62
N VAL A 2 -32.87 38.58 2.84
CA VAL A 2 -31.89 38.07 3.83
C VAL A 2 -32.07 36.59 4.21
N ARG A 3 -33.31 36.09 4.29
CA ARG A 3 -33.61 34.68 4.62
C ARG A 3 -33.18 33.67 3.55
N ILE A 4 -33.25 34.05 2.27
CA ILE A 4 -32.82 33.20 1.15
C ILE A 4 -31.29 33.19 1.06
N PHE A 5 -30.67 34.34 1.32
CA PHE A 5 -29.21 34.47 1.33
C PHE A 5 -28.56 33.56 2.39
N GLY A 6 -29.15 33.46 3.58
CA GLY A 6 -28.67 32.53 4.62
C GLY A 6 -28.78 31.05 4.24
N LEU A 7 -29.85 30.66 3.53
CA LEU A 7 -30.05 29.29 3.05
C LEU A 7 -29.05 28.90 1.94
N VAL A 8 -28.77 29.82 1.02
CA VAL A 8 -27.76 29.62 -0.03
C VAL A 8 -26.35 29.52 0.56
N LEU A 9 -26.06 30.34 1.59
CA LEU A 9 -24.79 30.27 2.30
C LEU A 9 -24.62 28.92 3.02
N MET A 10 -25.67 28.39 3.65
CA MET A 10 -25.65 27.10 4.36
C MET A 10 -25.47 25.89 3.41
N LEU A 11 -26.00 25.96 2.19
CA LEU A 11 -25.82 24.92 1.17
C LEU A 11 -24.40 24.89 0.57
N MET A 12 -23.69 26.02 0.56
CA MET A 12 -22.30 26.10 0.07
C MET A 12 -21.28 25.47 1.03
N PHE A 13 -21.57 25.44 2.34
CA PHE A 13 -20.69 24.82 3.36
C PHE A 13 -21.00 23.33 3.62
N GLY A 14 -22.08 22.78 3.06
CA GLY A 14 -22.48 21.38 3.28
C GLY A 14 -21.65 20.33 2.53
N ASN A 15 -20.78 20.75 1.62
CA ASN A 15 -19.94 19.84 0.81
C ASN A 15 -18.52 19.71 1.36
N VAL A 16 -18.33 19.72 2.68
CA VAL A 16 -17.08 19.21 3.26
C VAL A 16 -17.16 17.69 3.22
N SER A 17 -16.76 17.12 2.08
CA SER A 17 -16.47 15.70 2.00
C SER A 17 -15.36 15.41 3.01
N ALA A 18 -15.69 14.68 4.07
CA ALA A 18 -14.70 14.03 4.90
C ALA A 18 -14.00 13.01 3.99
N GLU A 19 -12.94 13.43 3.30
CA GLU A 19 -12.02 12.50 2.67
C GLU A 19 -11.54 11.59 3.79
N ALA A 20 -12.00 10.33 3.77
CA ALA A 20 -11.48 9.29 4.63
C ALA A 20 -9.95 9.34 4.49
N GLN A 21 -9.31 9.84 5.54
CA GLN A 21 -7.90 10.12 5.54
C GLN A 21 -7.24 8.76 5.37
N ASN A 22 -6.75 8.47 4.16
CA ASN A 22 -5.98 7.27 3.89
C ASN A 22 -4.64 7.48 4.61
N THR A 23 -4.66 7.25 5.94
CA THR A 23 -3.58 7.63 6.84
C THR A 23 -2.35 6.83 6.46
N GLN A 24 -1.20 7.48 6.41
CA GLN A 24 0.08 6.81 6.16
C GLN A 24 0.65 6.16 7.43
N GLU A 25 -0.17 6.12 8.49
CA GLU A 25 0.29 5.76 9.80
C GLU A 25 0.58 4.27 9.87
N PHE A 26 1.81 3.95 10.22
CA PHE A 26 2.15 2.62 10.70
C PHE A 26 1.47 2.41 12.05
N LEU A 27 0.28 1.82 12.00
CA LEU A 27 -0.46 1.41 13.18
C LEU A 27 0.26 0.27 13.92
N PRO A 28 -0.04 0.01 15.20
CA PRO A 28 0.72 -0.95 16.01
C PRO A 28 0.88 -2.33 15.37
N LEU A 29 -0.18 -2.88 14.76
CA LEU A 29 -0.12 -4.16 14.07
C LEU A 29 0.80 -4.11 12.84
N VAL A 30 0.68 -3.08 12.00
CA VAL A 30 1.54 -2.90 10.81
C VAL A 30 3.01 -2.69 11.21
N LYS A 31 3.28 -1.95 12.30
CA LYS A 31 4.64 -1.80 12.85
C LYS A 31 5.23 -3.13 13.29
N GLN A 32 4.44 -3.99 13.91
CA GLN A 32 4.89 -5.31 14.33
C GLN A 32 5.11 -6.20 13.10
N ALA A 33 4.18 -6.20 12.14
CA ALA A 33 4.30 -6.95 10.91
C ALA A 33 5.59 -6.57 10.16
N TYR A 34 5.88 -5.28 10.00
CA TYR A 34 7.12 -4.80 9.38
C TYR A 34 8.38 -5.39 10.05
N LYS A 35 8.41 -5.45 11.38
CA LYS A 35 9.53 -6.06 12.10
C LYS A 35 9.64 -7.56 11.83
N GLU A 36 8.52 -8.27 11.76
CA GLU A 36 8.51 -9.72 11.49
C GLU A 36 8.87 -10.04 10.03
N VAL A 37 8.46 -9.19 9.07
CA VAL A 37 8.89 -9.26 7.66
C VAL A 37 10.41 -9.26 7.56
N TRP A 38 11.08 -8.29 8.18
CA TRP A 38 12.55 -8.19 8.15
C TRP A 38 13.29 -9.23 9.00
N LYS A 39 12.63 -9.87 9.96
CA LYS A 39 13.13 -11.08 10.63
C LYS A 39 12.87 -12.35 9.81
N TYR A 40 12.24 -12.23 8.65
CA TYR A 40 11.81 -13.33 7.79
C TYR A 40 10.78 -14.28 8.44
N ASN A 41 10.05 -13.80 9.46
CA ASN A 41 8.94 -14.53 10.07
C ASN A 41 7.63 -14.21 9.33
N LEU A 42 7.55 -14.64 8.07
CA LEU A 42 6.50 -14.21 7.14
C LEU A 42 5.10 -14.69 7.54
N SER A 43 5.01 -15.83 8.24
CA SER A 43 3.74 -16.36 8.76
C SER A 43 3.16 -15.43 9.84
N GLU A 44 4.00 -14.97 10.77
CA GLU A 44 3.54 -14.04 11.81
C GLU A 44 3.27 -12.65 11.23
N ALA A 45 4.07 -12.19 10.27
CA ALA A 45 3.77 -10.96 9.54
C ALA A 45 2.37 -11.00 8.89
N GLU A 46 2.02 -12.10 8.22
CA GLU A 46 0.69 -12.29 7.61
C GLU A 46 -0.43 -12.33 8.67
N ASN A 47 -0.19 -13.03 9.78
CA ASN A 47 -1.13 -13.06 10.91
C ASN A 47 -1.38 -11.67 11.50
N LEU A 48 -0.36 -10.81 11.59
CA LEU A 48 -0.49 -9.43 12.07
C LEU A 48 -1.21 -8.53 11.06
N LEU A 49 -0.87 -8.65 9.77
CA LEU A 49 -1.51 -7.89 8.69
C LEU A 49 -2.99 -8.26 8.55
N SER A 50 -3.35 -9.54 8.59
CA SER A 50 -4.75 -9.99 8.49
C SER A 50 -5.65 -9.49 9.64
N LYS A 51 -5.07 -9.20 10.81
CA LYS A 51 -5.78 -8.60 11.96
C LYS A 51 -5.97 -7.10 11.83
N ASP A 52 -5.18 -6.43 10.99
CA ASP A 52 -5.29 -5.00 10.78
C ASP A 52 -6.44 -4.68 9.83
N LYS A 53 -7.47 -4.02 10.37
CA LYS A 53 -8.66 -3.61 9.61
C LYS A 53 -8.42 -2.33 8.81
N ASN A 54 -7.35 -1.60 9.09
CA ASN A 54 -7.02 -0.36 8.43
C ASN A 54 -6.10 -0.68 7.26
N GLN A 55 -6.69 -1.01 6.11
CA GLN A 55 -5.93 -1.29 4.87
C GLN A 55 -5.37 0.00 4.25
N ASN A 56 -4.59 0.74 5.04
CA ASN A 56 -4.02 2.03 4.70
C ASN A 56 -2.72 1.87 3.90
N LEU A 57 -2.08 2.98 3.52
CA LEU A 57 -0.88 2.94 2.69
C LEU A 57 0.27 2.13 3.31
N ALA A 58 0.46 2.22 4.63
CA ALA A 58 1.50 1.47 5.33
C ALA A 58 1.21 -0.03 5.31
N HIS A 59 -0.05 -0.44 5.53
CA HIS A 59 -0.47 -1.83 5.42
C HIS A 59 -0.17 -2.40 4.03
N ILE A 60 -0.53 -1.66 2.98
CA ILE A 60 -0.32 -2.09 1.58
C ILE A 60 1.16 -2.28 1.29
N TYR A 61 1.99 -1.31 1.69
CA TYR A 61 3.44 -1.36 1.53
C TYR A 61 4.05 -2.59 2.24
N VAL A 62 3.77 -2.77 3.54
CA VAL A 62 4.34 -3.90 4.31
C VAL A 62 3.85 -5.25 3.78
N SER A 63 2.60 -5.32 3.30
CA SER A 63 2.09 -6.54 2.65
C SER A 63 2.84 -6.87 1.37
N GLU A 64 3.14 -5.87 0.55
CA GLU A 64 3.93 -6.05 -0.67
C GLU A 64 5.38 -6.43 -0.36
N GLU A 65 6.00 -5.78 0.63
CA GLU A 65 7.36 -6.06 1.09
C GLU A 65 7.52 -7.51 1.58
N LYS A 66 6.51 -8.05 2.28
CA LYS A 66 6.44 -9.46 2.66
C LYS A 66 6.47 -10.38 1.42
N TRP A 67 5.67 -10.08 0.40
CA TRP A 67 5.68 -10.84 -0.86
C TRP A 67 7.03 -10.73 -1.57
N PHE A 68 7.62 -9.54 -1.60
CA PHE A 68 8.94 -9.32 -2.18
C PHE A 68 9.99 -10.23 -1.54
N LEU A 69 10.10 -10.23 -0.21
CA LEU A 69 11.07 -11.06 0.51
C LEU A 69 10.81 -12.55 0.31
N GLU A 70 9.56 -12.98 0.30
CA GLU A 70 9.21 -14.39 0.06
C GLU A 70 9.72 -14.86 -1.31
N ILE A 71 9.44 -14.09 -2.37
CA ILE A 71 9.83 -14.43 -3.74
C ILE A 71 11.34 -14.34 -3.91
N PHE A 72 11.94 -13.28 -3.38
CA PHE A 72 13.38 -13.06 -3.45
C PHE A 72 14.17 -14.23 -2.83
N ALA A 73 13.70 -14.74 -1.70
CA ALA A 73 14.38 -15.80 -0.96
C ALA A 73 14.08 -17.21 -1.50
N THR A 74 12.86 -17.46 -1.99
CA THR A 74 12.45 -18.81 -2.44
C THR A 74 12.66 -19.06 -3.92
N GLU A 75 12.71 -18.01 -4.74
CA GLU A 75 12.78 -18.09 -6.20
C GLU A 75 11.67 -18.97 -6.82
N ASP A 76 10.53 -19.08 -6.14
CA ASP A 76 9.38 -19.85 -6.60
C ASP A 76 8.69 -19.14 -7.78
N ILE A 77 8.78 -19.75 -8.97
CA ILE A 77 8.20 -19.22 -10.20
C ILE A 77 6.67 -19.06 -10.13
N SER A 78 5.98 -19.90 -9.37
CA SER A 78 4.52 -19.79 -9.20
C SER A 78 4.18 -18.54 -8.40
N LYS A 79 4.95 -18.26 -7.34
CA LYS A 79 4.79 -17.03 -6.54
C LYS A 79 5.17 -15.79 -7.33
N TYR A 80 6.22 -15.86 -8.15
CA TYR A 80 6.58 -14.77 -9.06
C TYR A 80 5.45 -14.44 -10.05
N ASN A 81 4.84 -15.45 -10.66
CA ASN A 81 3.72 -15.25 -11.57
C ASN A 81 2.50 -14.63 -10.86
N ALA A 82 2.19 -15.08 -9.64
CA ALA A 82 1.14 -14.48 -8.82
C ALA A 82 1.45 -13.02 -8.44
N TYR A 83 2.73 -12.72 -8.15
CA TYR A 83 3.17 -11.40 -7.74
C TYR A 83 2.93 -10.31 -8.78
N LYS A 84 2.94 -10.65 -10.08
CA LYS A 84 2.59 -9.69 -11.15
C LYS A 84 1.24 -9.04 -10.87
N VAL A 85 0.23 -9.81 -10.46
CA VAL A 85 -1.10 -9.31 -10.11
C VAL A 85 -1.10 -8.59 -8.75
N ILE A 86 -0.38 -9.11 -7.77
CA ILE A 86 -0.31 -8.54 -6.41
C ILE A 86 0.32 -7.15 -6.44
N LYS A 87 1.42 -6.99 -7.17
CA LYS A 87 2.10 -5.71 -7.38
C LYS A 87 1.18 -4.68 -8.02
N GLU A 88 0.50 -5.02 -9.12
CA GLU A 88 -0.45 -4.10 -9.76
C GLU A 88 -1.60 -3.71 -8.82
N ASN A 89 -2.13 -4.66 -8.04
CA ASN A 89 -3.14 -4.37 -7.03
C ASN A 89 -2.62 -3.43 -5.93
N ALA A 90 -1.38 -3.61 -5.48
CA ALA A 90 -0.76 -2.74 -4.49
C ALA A 90 -0.57 -1.30 -5.04
N LEU A 91 -0.08 -1.18 -6.27
CA LEU A 91 0.07 0.11 -6.96
C LEU A 91 -1.27 0.82 -7.13
N ASN A 92 -2.30 0.12 -7.62
CA ASN A 92 -3.64 0.68 -7.77
C ASN A 92 -4.21 1.21 -6.44
N LYS A 93 -4.02 0.47 -5.34
CA LYS A 93 -4.46 0.90 -4.01
C LYS A 93 -3.67 2.11 -3.49
N ILE A 94 -2.37 2.16 -3.77
CA ILE A 94 -1.53 3.32 -3.43
C ILE A 94 -1.96 4.55 -4.24
N GLU A 95 -2.21 4.39 -5.54
CA GLU A 95 -2.65 5.46 -6.46
C GLU A 95 -4.04 6.01 -6.14
N ALA A 96 -4.93 5.19 -5.57
CA ALA A 96 -6.20 5.64 -5.00
C ALA A 96 -6.06 6.43 -3.69
N GLY A 97 -4.88 6.44 -3.08
CA GLY A 97 -4.57 7.22 -1.88
C GLY A 97 -4.31 8.71 -2.16
N ARG A 98 -4.08 9.47 -1.09
CA ARG A 98 -3.77 10.91 -1.20
C ARG A 98 -2.33 11.09 -1.71
N GLN A 99 -2.19 11.45 -2.98
CA GLN A 99 -0.91 11.59 -3.69
C GLN A 99 -0.02 12.73 -3.17
N SER A 100 -0.58 13.68 -2.41
CA SER A 100 0.18 14.82 -1.86
C SER A 100 1.11 14.45 -0.70
N LEU A 101 1.07 13.21 -0.24
CA LEU A 101 1.77 12.80 0.97
C LEU A 101 3.12 12.14 0.66
N PRO A 102 4.25 12.50 1.31
CA PRO A 102 5.57 11.98 0.96
C PRO A 102 5.69 10.44 0.92
N PHE A 103 5.04 9.74 1.86
CA PHE A 103 5.12 8.28 1.92
C PHE A 103 4.41 7.57 0.74
N TYR A 104 3.54 8.26 -0.01
CA TYR A 104 2.96 7.74 -1.25
C TYR A 104 4.05 7.50 -2.30
N PHE A 105 4.89 8.50 -2.53
CA PHE A 105 5.99 8.40 -3.50
C PHE A 105 7.02 7.37 -3.06
N PHE A 106 7.35 7.35 -1.77
CA PHE A 106 8.24 6.34 -1.20
C PHE A 106 7.73 4.91 -1.46
N ALA A 107 6.51 4.59 -1.00
CA ALA A 107 5.96 3.25 -1.15
C ALA A 107 5.86 2.82 -2.62
N ARG A 108 5.45 3.74 -3.51
CA ARG A 108 5.37 3.47 -4.94
C ARG A 108 6.74 3.17 -5.55
N SER A 109 7.75 3.99 -5.24
CA SER A 109 9.11 3.79 -5.74
C SER A 109 9.72 2.49 -5.24
N GLU A 110 9.51 2.15 -3.96
CA GLU A 110 9.98 0.88 -3.38
C GLU A 110 9.35 -0.34 -4.07
N ILE A 111 8.04 -0.32 -4.34
CA ILE A 111 7.37 -1.43 -5.05
C ILE A 111 7.95 -1.62 -6.46
N TYR A 112 8.25 -0.53 -7.17
CA TYR A 112 8.91 -0.63 -8.46
C TYR A 112 10.34 -1.20 -8.33
N LEU A 113 11.08 -0.80 -7.30
CA LEU A 113 12.41 -1.32 -7.01
C LEU A 113 12.37 -2.83 -6.69
N HIS A 114 11.47 -3.25 -5.79
CA HIS A 114 11.22 -4.66 -5.48
C HIS A 114 10.90 -5.48 -6.74
N SER A 115 9.98 -4.96 -7.56
CA SER A 115 9.62 -5.62 -8.82
C SER A 115 10.80 -5.74 -9.79
N ALA A 116 11.65 -4.71 -9.90
CA ALA A 116 12.82 -4.75 -10.76
C ALA A 116 13.82 -5.81 -10.25
N ILE A 117 14.08 -5.86 -8.95
CA ILE A 117 14.98 -6.85 -8.34
C ILE A 117 14.47 -8.28 -8.58
N ILE A 118 13.17 -8.52 -8.39
CA ILE A 118 12.58 -9.84 -8.66
C ILE A 118 12.70 -10.19 -10.15
N LYS A 119 12.35 -9.28 -11.05
CA LYS A 119 12.47 -9.50 -12.51
C LYS A 119 13.91 -9.92 -12.88
N LEU A 120 14.92 -9.28 -12.30
CA LEU A 120 16.32 -9.63 -12.51
C LEU A 120 16.63 -11.06 -12.04
N LYS A 121 16.12 -11.48 -10.86
CA LYS A 121 16.27 -12.87 -10.37
C LYS A 121 15.68 -13.91 -11.34
N PHE A 122 14.59 -13.59 -12.01
CA PHE A 122 13.92 -14.48 -12.97
C PHE A 122 14.36 -14.26 -14.44
N GLY A 123 15.40 -13.46 -14.68
CA GLY A 123 15.98 -13.26 -16.01
C GLY A 123 15.17 -12.34 -16.94
N GLU A 124 14.24 -11.53 -16.41
CA GLU A 124 13.49 -10.53 -17.17
C GLU A 124 14.23 -9.18 -17.17
N TYR A 125 15.18 -8.99 -18.08
CA TYR A 125 16.06 -7.81 -18.09
C TYR A 125 15.52 -6.57 -18.81
N ALA A 126 14.50 -6.71 -19.67
CA ALA A 126 14.09 -5.66 -20.62
C ALA A 126 12.60 -5.27 -20.57
N SER A 127 11.84 -5.72 -19.57
CA SER A 127 10.42 -5.36 -19.47
C SER A 127 10.24 -4.01 -18.76
N ALA A 128 10.23 -2.93 -19.54
CA ALA A 128 9.71 -1.63 -19.15
C ALA A 128 8.17 -1.65 -19.17
#